data_AF-G8RNS5-F1
#
_entry.id   AF-G8RNS5-F1
#
_cell.length_a   1.000
_cell.length_b   1.000
_cell.length_c   1.000
_cell.angle_alpha   90.00
_cell.angle_beta   90.00
_cell.angle_gamma   90.00
#
_symmetry.space_group_name_H-M   'P 1'
#
loop_
_entity.id
_entity.type
_entity.pdbx_description
1 polymer ?
#
loop_
_entity_poly.entity_id
_entity_poly.type
_entity_poly.pdbx_seq_one_letter_code
_entity_poly.pdbx_strand_id
1 'polypeptide(L)'
;MTPTDRIGSDEDELDSIAWAFLGSEFTGPIHADWPLDRRIDSYLLHAGLSHIANDGSTCVALLERIMANLRPARRNGLLGFKTARNTDDRHPQDN
;
A
#
# COMPACT_ATOMS: atom_id res chain seq x y z
N MET A 1 28.68 -0.89 -21.96
CA MET A 1 27.82 -1.14 -20.78
C MET A 1 26.72 -0.10 -20.82
N THR A 2 25.55 -0.44 -21.35
CA THR A 2 24.38 0.45 -21.41
C THR A 2 23.59 0.30 -20.10
N PRO A 3 23.27 1.39 -19.39
CA PRO A 3 22.49 1.35 -18.16
C PRO A 3 21.00 1.24 -18.52
N THR A 4 20.60 0.12 -19.11
CA THR A 4 19.17 -0.15 -19.39
C THR A 4 18.56 -1.08 -18.33
N ASP A 5 19.41 -1.69 -17.49
CA ASP A 5 19.03 -2.64 -16.45
C ASP A 5 18.51 -1.96 -15.16
N ARG A 6 18.88 -0.70 -14.92
CA ARG A 6 18.43 0.05 -13.73
C ARG A 6 16.96 0.46 -13.81
N ILE A 7 16.49 0.88 -14.99
CA ILE A 7 15.12 1.39 -15.17
C ILE A 7 14.08 0.27 -14.94
N GLY A 8 14.37 -0.97 -15.35
CA GLY A 8 13.50 -2.11 -15.06
C GLY A 8 13.46 -2.46 -13.57
N SER A 9 14.61 -2.38 -12.90
CA SER A 9 14.71 -2.66 -11.46
C SER A 9 13.94 -1.63 -10.62
N ASP A 10 14.02 -0.35 -11.00
CA ASP A 10 13.32 0.73 -10.29
C ASP A 10 11.80 0.64 -10.51
N GLU A 11 11.34 0.33 -11.73
CA GLU A 11 9.91 0.14 -12.00
C GLU A 11 9.33 -1.08 -11.29
N ASP A 12 10.06 -2.20 -11.24
CA ASP A 12 9.63 -3.42 -10.55
C ASP A 12 9.66 -3.25 -9.02
N GLU A 13 10.61 -2.48 -8.49
CA GLU A 13 10.66 -2.09 -7.08
C GLU A 13 9.46 -1.20 -6.72
N LEU A 14 9.16 -0.18 -7.53
CA LEU A 14 7.99 0.68 -7.33
C LEU A 14 6.68 -0.10 -7.46
N ASP A 15 6.59 -1.06 -8.38
CA ASP A 15 5.43 -1.94 -8.50
C ASP A 15 5.26 -2.77 -7.21
N SER A 16 6.35 -3.37 -6.73
CA SER A 16 6.35 -4.14 -5.48
C SER A 16 5.91 -3.30 -4.27
N ILE A 17 6.41 -2.07 -4.17
CA ILE A 17 6.02 -1.11 -3.12
C ILE A 17 4.54 -0.73 -3.27
N ALA A 18 4.05 -0.51 -4.50
CA ALA A 18 2.66 -0.21 -4.76
C ALA A 18 1.73 -1.36 -4.34
N TRP A 19 2.06 -2.61 -4.66
CA TRP A 19 1.30 -3.79 -4.22
C TRP A 19 1.31 -3.92 -2.69
N ALA A 20 2.45 -3.68 -2.04
CA ALA A 20 2.56 -3.68 -0.59
C ALA A 20 1.71 -2.58 0.07
N PHE A 21 1.71 -1.36 -0.49
CA PHE A 21 0.83 -0.28 -0.05
C PHE A 21 -0.64 -0.68 -0.20
N LEU A 22 -1.04 -1.23 -1.35
CA LEU A 22 -2.42 -1.62 -1.64
C LEU A 22 -2.97 -2.68 -0.67
N GLY A 23 -2.11 -3.58 -0.17
CA GLY A 23 -2.46 -4.59 0.84
C GLY A 23 -2.25 -4.14 2.29
N SER A 24 -1.77 -2.92 2.54
CA SER A 24 -1.48 -2.41 3.88
C SER A 24 -2.73 -1.90 4.61
N GLU A 25 -2.60 -1.62 5.91
CA GLU A 25 -3.68 -0.99 6.68
C GLU A 25 -4.02 0.44 6.21
N PHE A 26 -3.12 1.08 5.45
CA PHE A 26 -3.31 2.44 4.95
C PHE A 26 -4.36 2.52 3.83
N THR A 27 -4.64 1.41 3.12
CA THR A 27 -5.80 1.33 2.21
C THR A 27 -7.10 0.96 2.92
N GLY A 28 -7.03 0.68 4.22
CA GLY A 28 -8.18 0.34 5.04
C GLY A 28 -9.12 1.53 5.34
N PRO A 29 -10.32 1.22 5.85
CA PRO A 29 -11.35 2.22 6.15
C PRO A 29 -10.95 3.18 7.28
N ILE A 30 -10.03 2.79 8.16
CA ILE A 30 -9.53 3.62 9.28
C ILE A 30 -8.79 4.85 8.75
N HIS A 31 -8.16 4.72 7.60
CA HIS A 31 -7.44 5.80 6.92
C HIS A 31 -8.31 6.43 5.82
N ALA A 32 -9.59 6.03 5.67
CA ALA A 32 -10.49 6.51 4.60
C ALA A 32 -10.63 8.03 4.57
N ASP A 33 -10.54 8.67 5.74
CA ASP A 33 -10.68 10.11 5.90
C ASP A 33 -9.43 10.89 5.45
N TRP A 34 -8.31 10.20 5.23
CA TRP A 34 -7.07 10.83 4.80
C TRP A 34 -6.99 10.87 3.27
N PRO A 35 -6.50 11.97 2.68
CA PRO A 35 -6.21 12.01 1.25
C PRO A 35 -5.15 10.96 0.89
N LEU A 36 -5.19 10.45 -0.34
CA LEU A 36 -4.33 9.36 -0.79
C LEU A 36 -2.84 9.70 -0.61
N ASP A 37 -2.45 10.93 -0.94
CA ASP A 37 -1.07 11.43 -0.80
C ASP A 37 -0.58 11.28 0.64
N ARG A 38 -1.40 11.68 1.63
CA ARG A 38 -1.06 11.56 3.05
C ARG A 38 -0.94 10.12 3.53
N ARG A 39 -1.73 9.19 2.96
CA ARG A 39 -1.62 7.76 3.28
C ARG A 39 -0.32 7.18 2.74
N ILE A 40 0.05 7.57 1.52
CA ILE A 40 1.30 7.15 0.88
C ILE A 40 2.48 7.70 1.69
N ASP A 41 2.47 8.98 2.06
CA ASP A 41 3.51 9.59 2.88
C ASP A 41 3.68 8.85 4.22
N SER A 42 2.56 8.56 4.89
CA SER A 42 2.58 7.86 6.18
C SER A 42 3.09 6.42 6.04
N TYR A 43 2.73 5.74 4.96
CA TYR A 43 3.24 4.42 4.64
C TYR A 43 4.74 4.44 4.34
N LEU A 44 5.21 5.39 3.52
CA LEU A 44 6.62 5.54 3.18
C LEU A 44 7.46 5.87 4.42
N LEU A 45 6.96 6.72 5.31
CA LEU A 45 7.59 6.99 6.60
C LEU A 45 7.64 5.74 7.48
N HIS A 46 6.55 4.97 7.53
CA HIS A 46 6.49 3.74 8.32
C HIS A 46 7.41 2.63 7.80
N ALA A 47 7.53 2.51 6.48
CA ALA A 47 8.40 1.56 5.80
C ALA A 47 9.88 1.97 5.76
N GLY A 48 10.23 3.17 6.25
CA GLY A 48 11.59 3.71 6.17
C GLY A 48 12.00 4.20 4.77
N LEU A 49 11.05 4.31 3.85
CA LEU A 49 11.20 4.73 2.46
C LEU A 49 11.04 6.25 2.29
N SER A 50 11.43 7.03 3.30
CA SER A 50 11.33 8.50 3.28
C SER A 50 12.08 9.16 2.11
N HIS A 51 13.10 8.49 1.57
CA HIS A 51 13.82 8.94 0.38
C HIS A 51 12.93 8.97 -0.86
N ILE A 52 11.95 8.06 -0.99
CA ILE A 52 10.96 8.04 -2.08
C ILE A 52 9.99 9.21 -1.93
N ALA A 53 9.54 9.49 -0.70
CA ALA A 53 8.65 10.63 -0.43
C ALA A 53 9.35 11.97 -0.70
N ASN A 54 10.67 12.04 -0.48
CA ASN A 54 11.47 13.25 -0.71
C ASN A 54 11.87 13.45 -2.19
N ASP A 55 11.79 12.41 -3.02
CA ASP A 55 12.00 12.50 -4.45
C ASP A 55 10.65 12.60 -5.17
N GLY A 56 10.28 13.81 -5.57
CA GLY A 56 9.01 14.08 -6.25
C GLY A 56 8.83 13.29 -7.55
N SER A 57 9.90 12.92 -8.26
CA SER A 57 9.79 12.15 -9.50
C SER A 57 9.46 10.67 -9.22
N THR A 58 10.15 10.08 -8.24
CA THR A 58 9.91 8.72 -7.78
C THR A 58 8.56 8.59 -7.09
N CYS A 59 8.14 9.60 -6.30
CA CYS A 59 6.82 9.65 -5.69
C CYS A 59 5.69 9.68 -6.73
N VAL A 60 5.84 10.46 -7.82
CA VAL A 60 4.87 10.48 -8.92
C VAL A 60 4.82 9.12 -9.63
N ALA A 61 5.97 8.51 -9.93
CA ALA A 61 6.03 7.19 -10.55
C ALA A 61 5.36 6.11 -9.67
N LEU A 62 5.58 6.15 -8.36
CA LEU A 62 4.91 5.26 -7.39
C LEU A 62 3.38 5.44 -7.43
N LEU A 63 2.91 6.69 -7.46
CA LEU A 63 1.49 7.02 -7.48
C LEU A 63 0.83 6.50 -8.75
N GLU A 64 1.47 6.67 -9.92
CA GLU A 64 1.01 6.08 -11.18
C GLU A 64 0.89 4.55 -11.08
N ARG A 65 1.86 3.89 -10.45
CA ARG A 65 1.84 2.43 -10.24
C ARG A 65 0.73 1.99 -9.28
N ILE A 66 0.50 2.72 -8.20
CA ILE A 66 -0.63 2.48 -7.29
C ILE A 66 -1.95 2.59 -8.05
N MET A 67 -2.14 3.63 -8.87
CA MET A 67 -3.35 3.81 -9.66
C MET A 67 -3.53 2.72 -10.73
N ALA A 68 -2.44 2.30 -11.39
CA ALA A 68 -2.45 1.22 -12.37
C ALA A 68 -2.84 -0.12 -11.72
N ASN A 69 -2.31 -0.40 -10.53
CA ASN A 69 -2.56 -1.63 -9.78
C ASN A 69 -3.83 -1.61 -8.93
N LEU A 70 -4.49 -0.46 -8.77
CA LEU A 70 -5.74 -0.35 -8.00
C LEU A 70 -6.86 -1.25 -8.58
N ARG A 71 -6.99 -1.30 -9.92
CA ARG A 71 -7.98 -2.15 -10.60
C ARG A 71 -7.67 -3.65 -10.41
N PRO A 72 -6.45 -4.14 -10.69
CA PRO A 72 -6.01 -5.49 -10.35
C PRO A 72 -6.18 -5.85 -8.87
N ALA A 73 -5.71 -5.00 -7.95
CA ALA A 73 -5.77 -5.25 -6.52
C ALA A 73 -7.21 -5.38 -6.00
N ARG A 74 -8.16 -4.59 -6.56
CA ARG A 74 -9.58 -4.75 -6.24
C ARG A 74 -10.15 -6.07 -6.75
N ARG A 75 -9.76 -6.50 -7.96
CA ARG A 75 -10.15 -7.82 -8.51
C ARG A 75 -9.56 -8.97 -7.69
N ASN A 76 -8.35 -8.81 -7.18
CA ASN A 76 -7.66 -9.79 -6.35
C ASN A 76 -8.15 -9.80 -4.89
N GLY A 77 -9.09 -8.92 -4.52
CA GLY A 77 -9.62 -8.83 -3.15
C GLY A 77 -8.66 -8.20 -2.14
N LEU A 78 -7.54 -7.62 -2.57
CA LEU A 78 -6.58 -6.95 -1.69
C LEU A 78 -7.14 -5.66 -1.09
N LEU A 79 -7.98 -4.95 -1.85
CA LEU A 79 -8.59 -3.67 -1.44
C LEU A 79 -9.92 -3.84 -0.68
N GLY A 80 -10.10 -5.00 -0.05
CA GLY A 80 -11.38 -5.37 0.51
C GLY A 80 -11.23 -6.27 1.73
N PHE A 81 -11.58 -5.69 2.87
CA PHE A 81 -12.14 -6.40 4.02
C PHE A 81 -11.20 -7.45 4.67
N LYS A 82 -10.36 -6.98 5.59
CA LYS A 82 -10.42 -7.62 6.92
C LYS A 82 -11.80 -7.27 7.45
N THR A 83 -12.82 -8.05 7.06
CA THR A 83 -13.97 -8.24 7.93
C THR A 83 -13.37 -8.54 9.28
N ALA A 84 -13.72 -7.74 10.28
CA ALA A 84 -13.49 -8.12 11.64
C ALA A 84 -14.05 -9.55 11.75
N ARG A 85 -13.13 -10.53 11.84
CA ARG A 85 -13.48 -11.88 12.22
C ARG A 85 -13.93 -11.69 13.65
N ASN A 86 -15.24 -11.53 13.80
CA ASN A 86 -15.94 -11.28 15.05
C ASN A 86 -15.41 -12.27 16.08
N THR A 87 -14.53 -11.80 16.95
CA THR A 87 -14.15 -12.46 18.20
C THR A 87 -15.31 -12.28 19.14
N ASP A 88 -16.40 -13.01 18.91
CA ASP A 88 -17.52 -13.09 19.86
C ASP A 88 -18.09 -14.52 19.86
N ASP A 89 -17.20 -15.51 19.89
CA ASP A 89 -17.56 -16.81 20.46
C ASP A 89 -17.33 -16.72 21.98
N ARG A 90 -18.43 -16.37 22.63
CA ARG A 90 -18.64 -16.31 24.08
C ARG A 90 -17.90 -17.41 24.85
N HIS A 91 -17.09 -17.00 25.82
CA HIS A 91 -17.02 -17.61 27.14
C HIS A 91 -16.79 -16.49 28.16
N PRO A 92 -17.67 -16.36 29.17
CA PRO A 92 -17.71 -17.34 30.25
C PRO A 92 -19.13 -17.68 30.76
N GLN A 93 -19.38 -18.96 31.04
CA GLN A 93 -20.29 -19.33 32.12
C GLN A 93 -19.53 -20.26 33.07
N ASP A 94 -18.68 -19.64 33.88
CA ASP A 94 -18.40 -20.18 35.21
C ASP A 94 -19.34 -19.47 36.20
N ASN A 95 -20.01 -20.34 36.98
CA ASN A 95 -20.84 -20.11 38.17
C ASN A 95 -22.36 -19.95 37.99
#